data_AF-M0AW09-F1
#
_entry.id   AF-M0AW09-F1
#
_cell.length_a   1.000
_cell.length_b   1.000
_cell.length_c   1.000
_cell.angle_alpha   90.00
_cell.angle_beta   90.00
_cell.angle_gamma   90.00
#
_symmetry.space_group_name_H-M   'P 1'
#
loop_
_entity.id
_entity.type
_entity.pdbx_description
1 polymer ?
#
loop_
_entity_poly.entity_id
_entity_poly.type
_entity_poly.pdbx_seq_one_letter_code
_entity_poly.pdbx_strand_id
1 'polypeptide(L)'
;YVDGEWYRVAPLGHPDPLMYVEPSEQHTWIVTPDNDGILDGDRIASGGGTEELALVGVGSGTYAFRARGWFEDSRDDEILAFATTFELESADLTLESTDAIEEIELESGDDIDGDGNGDNAGGDGETLVAHSSRGEDDEYHRLAAFELEVVDEPSDDEDDVDPQHVITEQLLRFEQLWDAIALADEHDVSAVRLEEYDATYPVFGSNSDGLYEYQGEYYRVRTRELEE
;
A
#
# COMPACT_ATOMS: atom_id res chain seq x y z
N TYR A 1 6.76 -14.53 -3.46
CA TYR A 1 8.20 -14.53 -3.77
C TYR A 1 8.35 -13.81 -5.07
N VAL A 2 9.05 -12.68 -5.06
CA VAL A 2 9.19 -11.77 -6.20
C VAL A 2 10.66 -11.40 -6.28
N ASP A 3 11.25 -11.53 -7.47
CA ASP A 3 12.64 -11.12 -7.79
C ASP A 3 13.74 -11.58 -6.81
N GLY A 4 13.58 -12.76 -6.21
CA GLY A 4 14.57 -13.31 -5.30
C GLY A 4 14.20 -13.20 -3.82
N GLU A 5 13.14 -12.45 -3.50
CA GLU A 5 12.84 -12.02 -2.14
C GLU A 5 11.44 -12.45 -1.66
N TRP A 6 11.30 -12.54 -0.33
CA TRP A 6 10.05 -12.90 0.34
C TRP A 6 9.41 -11.68 0.99
N TYR A 7 8.24 -11.30 0.49
CA TYR A 7 7.44 -10.19 1.00
C TYR A 7 6.32 -10.69 1.89
N ARG A 8 5.96 -9.90 2.91
CA ARG A 8 4.82 -10.18 3.78
C ARG A 8 3.55 -9.62 3.14
N VAL A 9 2.61 -10.51 2.80
CA VAL A 9 1.32 -10.15 2.17
C VAL A 9 0.19 -10.04 3.21
N ALA A 10 0.08 -11.02 4.11
CA ALA A 10 -0.95 -11.02 5.15
C ALA A 10 -0.59 -11.95 6.33
N PRO A 11 -1.23 -11.75 7.50
CA PRO A 11 -1.85 -10.48 7.92
C PRO A 11 -0.76 -9.41 8.11
N LEU A 12 -1.08 -8.13 8.01
CA LEU A 12 -0.11 -7.03 8.25
C LEU A 12 0.12 -6.77 9.75
N GLY A 13 -0.89 -7.03 10.58
CA GLY A 13 -0.80 -7.04 12.04
C GLY A 13 -0.44 -8.42 12.60
N HIS A 14 -0.18 -8.51 13.91
CA HIS A 14 -0.22 -9.79 14.61
C HIS A 14 -1.69 -10.11 14.94
N PRO A 15 -2.17 -11.34 14.68
CA PRO A 15 -3.50 -11.72 15.09
C PRO A 15 -3.55 -11.82 16.61
N ASP A 16 -4.37 -10.97 17.23
CA ASP A 16 -4.67 -11.04 18.66
C ASP A 16 -6.05 -11.68 18.91
N PRO A 17 -6.19 -12.52 19.96
CA PRO A 17 -5.12 -12.95 20.87
C PRO A 17 -4.14 -13.92 20.19
N LEU A 18 -2.88 -13.90 20.62
CA LEU A 18 -1.91 -14.94 20.26
C LEU A 18 -2.46 -16.32 20.65
N MET A 19 -2.42 -17.27 19.72
CA MET A 19 -2.98 -18.61 19.91
C MET A 19 -2.04 -19.51 20.71
N TYR A 20 -2.57 -20.13 21.76
CA TYR A 20 -1.89 -21.17 22.53
C TYR A 20 -2.31 -22.55 22.03
N VAL A 21 -1.35 -23.45 21.88
CA VAL A 21 -1.60 -24.86 21.51
C VAL A 21 -1.10 -25.73 22.65
N GLU A 22 -2.00 -26.47 23.30
CA GLU A 22 -1.62 -27.35 24.40
C GLU A 22 -0.71 -28.50 23.92
N PRO A 23 0.12 -29.08 24.81
CA PRO A 23 0.91 -30.25 24.46
C PRO A 23 0.04 -31.39 23.92
N SER A 24 0.38 -31.90 22.73
CA SER A 24 -0.35 -32.94 21.99
C SER A 24 -1.64 -32.49 21.30
N GLU A 25 -1.95 -31.19 21.32
CA GLU A 25 -3.02 -30.63 20.50
C GLU A 25 -2.49 -30.21 19.12
N GLN A 26 -3.44 -29.98 18.22
CA GLN A 26 -3.20 -29.51 16.87
C GLN A 26 -4.07 -28.28 16.59
N HIS A 27 -3.53 -27.36 15.81
CA HIS A 27 -4.29 -26.23 15.29
C HIS A 27 -4.30 -26.30 13.76
N THR A 28 -5.43 -25.95 13.14
CA THR A 28 -5.60 -25.94 11.69
C THR A 28 -6.04 -24.57 11.25
N TRP A 29 -5.33 -24.02 10.26
CA TRP A 29 -5.72 -22.80 9.57
C TRP A 29 -6.30 -23.15 8.21
N ILE A 30 -7.40 -22.49 7.84
CA ILE A 30 -7.99 -22.53 6.50
C ILE A 30 -7.74 -21.15 5.88
N VAL A 31 -7.07 -21.15 4.73
CA VAL A 31 -6.74 -19.93 4.01
C VAL A 31 -7.37 -20.00 2.63
N THR A 32 -8.20 -19.02 2.31
CA THR A 32 -8.97 -18.99 1.05
C THR A 32 -8.64 -17.70 0.30
N PRO A 33 -7.96 -17.78 -0.86
CA PRO A 33 -7.86 -16.65 -1.80
C PRO A 33 -9.25 -16.21 -2.27
N ASP A 34 -9.52 -14.91 -2.24
CA ASP A 34 -10.80 -14.32 -2.67
C ASP A 34 -10.53 -12.96 -3.34
N ASN A 35 -10.44 -12.93 -4.67
CA ASN A 35 -10.14 -11.72 -5.42
C ASN A 35 -11.38 -11.11 -6.10
N ASP A 36 -12.56 -11.68 -5.90
CA ASP A 36 -13.74 -11.31 -6.69
C ASP A 36 -14.12 -9.83 -6.47
N GLY A 37 -13.84 -9.25 -5.29
CA GLY A 37 -14.11 -7.83 -5.01
C GLY A 37 -13.09 -6.83 -5.59
N ILE A 38 -11.87 -7.24 -5.91
CA ILE A 38 -10.85 -6.29 -6.44
C ILE A 38 -11.09 -5.97 -7.90
N LEU A 39 -11.74 -6.88 -8.63
CA LEU A 39 -11.99 -6.75 -10.06
C LEU A 39 -12.92 -5.57 -10.40
N ASP A 40 -13.64 -5.05 -9.41
CA ASP A 40 -14.51 -3.87 -9.54
C ASP A 40 -13.93 -2.64 -8.81
N GLY A 41 -12.65 -2.65 -8.43
CA GLY A 41 -12.01 -1.52 -7.74
C GLY A 41 -12.47 -1.33 -6.28
N ASP A 42 -13.09 -2.33 -5.65
CA ASP A 42 -13.49 -2.23 -4.25
C ASP A 42 -12.27 -2.27 -3.30
N ARG A 43 -12.44 -1.57 -2.17
CA ARG A 43 -11.51 -1.60 -1.05
C ARG A 43 -11.23 -3.01 -0.55
N ILE A 44 -9.95 -3.34 -0.39
CA ILE A 44 -9.53 -4.54 0.31
C ILE A 44 -9.76 -4.38 1.82
N ALA A 45 -10.78 -5.08 2.35
CA ALA A 45 -10.96 -5.19 3.79
C ALA A 45 -9.72 -5.84 4.43
N SER A 46 -9.26 -5.29 5.57
CA SER A 46 -8.18 -5.90 6.34
C SER A 46 -8.61 -7.29 6.84
N GLY A 47 -8.14 -8.34 6.17
CA GLY A 47 -8.39 -9.72 6.55
C GLY A 47 -7.60 -10.11 7.81
N GLY A 48 -8.29 -10.69 8.78
CA GLY A 48 -7.70 -11.23 10.01
C GLY A 48 -8.50 -12.42 10.50
N GLY A 49 -7.83 -13.37 11.13
CA GLY A 49 -8.48 -14.57 11.65
C GLY A 49 -7.48 -15.49 12.33
N THR A 50 -7.95 -16.25 13.31
CA THR A 50 -7.15 -17.22 14.06
C THR A 50 -7.32 -18.65 13.52
N GLU A 51 -8.39 -18.92 12.77
CA GLU A 51 -8.74 -20.24 12.23
C GLU A 51 -9.01 -20.18 10.72
N GLU A 52 -9.85 -19.25 10.28
CA GLU A 52 -10.18 -19.03 8.87
C GLU A 52 -9.70 -17.65 8.44
N LEU A 53 -9.06 -17.57 7.27
CA LEU A 53 -8.55 -16.33 6.71
C LEU A 53 -8.90 -16.26 5.22
N ALA A 54 -9.72 -15.29 4.85
CA ALA A 54 -9.86 -14.88 3.46
C ALA A 54 -8.66 -13.98 3.09
N LEU A 55 -7.97 -14.32 2.01
CA LEU A 55 -6.90 -13.53 1.45
C LEU A 55 -7.43 -12.81 0.21
N VAL A 56 -7.72 -11.52 0.37
CA VAL A 56 -8.18 -10.67 -0.72
C VAL A 56 -6.97 -9.98 -1.36
N GLY A 57 -6.89 -9.98 -2.69
CA GLY A 57 -5.80 -9.33 -3.43
C GLY A 57 -4.51 -10.11 -3.40
N VAL A 58 -4.62 -11.37 -3.83
CA VAL A 58 -3.50 -12.28 -4.03
C VAL A 58 -3.49 -12.76 -5.47
N GLY A 59 -2.49 -12.37 -6.24
CA GLY A 59 -2.36 -12.76 -7.64
C GLY A 59 -1.90 -14.21 -7.81
N SER A 60 -1.60 -14.57 -9.05
CA SER A 60 -0.81 -15.77 -9.31
C SER A 60 0.61 -15.62 -8.74
N GLY A 61 1.16 -16.68 -8.15
CA GLY A 61 2.54 -16.63 -7.68
C GLY A 61 2.97 -17.74 -6.73
N THR A 62 4.20 -17.63 -6.25
CA THR A 62 4.74 -18.53 -5.21
C THR A 62 4.62 -17.87 -3.83
N TYR A 63 3.85 -18.49 -2.95
CA TYR A 63 3.58 -18.04 -1.60
C TYR A 63 4.19 -18.98 -0.57
N ALA A 64 4.30 -18.49 0.67
CA ALA A 64 4.68 -19.30 1.81
C ALA A 64 3.72 -19.03 2.98
N PHE A 65 3.13 -20.09 3.51
CA PHE A 65 2.46 -20.03 4.80
C PHE A 65 3.51 -20.17 5.90
N ARG A 66 3.59 -19.21 6.82
CA ARG A 66 4.53 -19.21 7.95
C ARG A 66 3.78 -19.12 9.27
N ALA A 67 3.99 -20.09 10.14
CA ALA A 67 3.65 -20.01 11.56
C ALA A 67 4.93 -19.73 12.36
N ARG A 68 4.87 -18.80 13.31
CA ARG A 68 5.96 -18.53 14.26
C ARG A 68 5.42 -18.51 15.69
N GLY A 69 6.21 -18.98 16.64
CA GLY A 69 5.83 -19.02 18.04
C GLY A 69 7.03 -19.32 18.94
N TRP A 70 6.77 -19.49 20.22
CA TRP A 70 7.78 -19.80 21.25
C TRP A 70 7.14 -20.73 22.28
N PHE A 71 7.99 -21.48 22.99
CA PHE A 71 7.53 -22.23 24.16
C PHE A 71 7.32 -21.29 25.35
N GLU A 72 6.39 -21.62 26.24
CA GLU A 72 6.04 -20.79 27.41
C GLU A 72 7.27 -20.49 28.30
N ASP A 73 8.16 -21.48 28.46
CA ASP A 73 9.36 -21.39 29.29
C ASP A 73 10.54 -20.66 28.60
N SER A 74 10.39 -20.25 27.35
CA SER A 74 11.49 -19.71 26.51
C SER A 74 11.08 -18.44 25.78
N ARG A 75 10.16 -17.66 26.38
CA ARG A 75 9.67 -16.40 25.81
C ARG A 75 10.84 -15.54 25.32
N ASP A 76 10.74 -15.11 24.07
CA ASP A 76 11.59 -14.14 23.38
C ASP A 76 13.00 -14.60 22.95
N ASP A 77 13.63 -15.58 23.60
CA ASP A 77 15.00 -16.03 23.26
C ASP A 77 15.05 -17.10 22.14
N GLU A 78 13.98 -17.86 21.93
CA GLU A 78 13.93 -18.95 20.95
C GLU A 78 12.59 -18.96 20.19
N ILE A 79 12.50 -18.16 19.12
CA ILE A 79 11.35 -18.17 18.20
C ILE A 79 11.50 -19.35 17.24
N LEU A 80 10.56 -20.29 17.31
CA LEU A 80 10.40 -21.34 16.32
C LEU A 80 9.55 -20.83 15.16
N ALA A 81 9.92 -21.21 13.94
CA ALA A 81 9.13 -20.93 12.75
C ALA A 81 9.02 -22.18 11.88
N PHE A 82 7.81 -22.45 11.40
CA PHE A 82 7.51 -23.44 10.39
C PHE A 82 6.97 -22.71 9.17
N ALA A 83 7.49 -23.07 8.00
CA ALA A 83 7.01 -22.51 6.74
C ALA A 83 6.85 -23.62 5.70
N THR A 84 5.83 -23.48 4.86
CA THR A 84 5.65 -24.31 3.66
C THR A 84 5.33 -23.40 2.49
N THR A 85 5.93 -23.69 1.34
CA THR A 85 5.62 -22.97 0.10
C THR A 85 4.47 -23.64 -0.63
N PHE A 86 3.74 -22.85 -1.40
CA PHE A 86 2.72 -23.32 -2.33
C PHE A 86 2.65 -22.38 -3.54
N GLU A 87 2.18 -22.90 -4.66
CA GLU A 87 1.88 -22.11 -5.85
C GLU A 87 0.40 -21.81 -5.86
N LEU A 88 0.05 -20.56 -6.14
CA LEU A 88 -1.32 -20.12 -6.34
C LEU A 88 -1.48 -19.74 -7.81
N GLU A 89 -2.43 -20.39 -8.48
CA GLU A 89 -2.88 -20.01 -9.82
C GLU A 89 -4.19 -19.23 -9.64
N SER A 90 -4.15 -17.94 -9.96
CA SER A 90 -5.27 -17.00 -9.87
C SER A 90 -5.31 -16.09 -11.10
N ALA A 91 -6.35 -15.26 -11.22
CA ALA A 91 -6.33 -14.19 -12.20
C ALA A 91 -5.16 -13.22 -11.91
N ASP A 92 -4.59 -12.64 -12.97
CA ASP A 92 -3.65 -11.54 -12.82
C ASP A 92 -4.38 -10.35 -12.19
N LEU A 93 -3.69 -9.66 -11.28
CA LEU A 93 -4.20 -8.44 -10.66
C LEU A 93 -3.84 -7.27 -11.58
N THR A 94 -4.85 -6.53 -12.03
CA THR A 94 -4.69 -5.26 -12.74
C THR A 94 -4.80 -4.11 -11.75
N LEU A 95 -4.05 -3.03 -12.00
CA LEU A 95 -4.23 -1.77 -11.29
C LEU A 95 -5.21 -0.93 -12.10
N GLU A 96 -6.41 -0.76 -11.56
CA GLU A 96 -7.41 0.20 -12.03
C GLU A 96 -7.75 1.09 -10.83
N SER A 97 -8.07 2.36 -11.07
CA SER A 97 -8.49 3.25 -9.98
C SER A 97 -9.76 2.69 -9.32
N THR A 98 -9.85 2.81 -8.01
CA THR A 98 -10.99 2.40 -7.22
C THR A 98 -12.22 3.26 -7.50
N ASP A 99 -13.40 2.72 -7.23
CA ASP A 99 -14.69 3.45 -7.29
C ASP A 99 -14.78 4.62 -6.28
N ALA A 100 -13.76 4.79 -5.43
CA ALA A 100 -13.69 5.91 -4.51
C ALA A 100 -13.37 7.24 -5.21
N ILE A 101 -12.71 7.21 -6.37
CA ILE A 101 -12.39 8.41 -7.14
C ILE A 101 -13.64 8.94 -7.83
N GLU A 102 -14.15 10.09 -7.38
CA GLU A 102 -15.43 10.63 -7.86
C GLU A 102 -15.26 11.64 -9.01
N GLU A 103 -14.21 12.46 -8.94
CA GLU A 103 -13.96 13.55 -9.87
C GLU A 103 -12.48 13.66 -10.19
N ILE A 104 -12.17 14.01 -11.45
CA ILE A 104 -10.81 14.25 -11.93
C ILE A 104 -10.75 15.55 -12.72
N GLU A 105 -9.70 16.34 -12.53
CA GLU A 105 -9.43 17.58 -13.26
C GLU A 105 -7.92 17.72 -13.53
N LEU A 106 -7.56 18.27 -14.68
CA LEU A 106 -6.18 18.64 -14.98
C LEU A 106 -5.97 20.11 -14.59
N GLU A 107 -5.09 20.34 -13.61
CA GLU A 107 -4.66 21.67 -13.23
C GLU A 107 -3.26 21.97 -13.81
N SER A 108 -2.98 23.24 -14.07
CA SER A 108 -1.61 23.66 -14.33
C SER A 108 -0.81 23.48 -13.04
N GLY A 109 0.24 22.68 -13.07
CA GLY A 109 1.01 22.30 -11.89
C GLY A 109 1.53 23.52 -11.15
N ASP A 110 1.17 23.62 -9.87
CA ASP A 110 1.94 24.39 -8.91
C ASP A 110 3.12 23.50 -8.51
N ASP A 111 4.33 24.05 -8.46
CA ASP A 111 5.54 23.31 -8.10
C ASP A 111 5.28 22.55 -6.78
N ILE A 112 5.24 21.21 -6.83
CA ILE A 112 5.12 20.33 -5.64
C ILE A 112 6.32 20.55 -4.69
N ASP A 113 7.39 21.16 -5.20
CA ASP A 113 8.55 21.66 -4.46
C ASP A 113 8.29 23.08 -3.92
N GLY A 114 7.58 23.17 -2.79
CA GLY A 114 7.41 24.39 -2.01
C GLY A 114 8.71 24.98 -1.41
N ASP A 115 9.86 24.37 -1.65
CA ASP A 115 11.18 24.88 -1.25
C ASP A 115 11.94 25.36 -2.49
N GLY A 116 11.94 26.69 -2.68
CA GLY A 116 12.58 27.38 -3.80
C GLY A 116 14.11 27.26 -3.84
N ASN A 117 14.62 26.04 -3.95
CA ASN A 117 16.00 25.73 -4.30
C ASN A 117 15.98 24.90 -5.58
N GLY A 118 15.96 25.63 -6.70
CA GLY A 118 15.92 25.05 -8.03
C GLY A 118 17.13 24.16 -8.30
N ASP A 119 16.83 22.96 -8.76
CA ASP A 119 17.50 22.29 -9.88
C ASP A 119 16.62 21.10 -10.31
N ASN A 120 15.34 21.35 -10.61
CA ASN A 120 14.56 20.43 -11.45
C ASN A 120 14.19 21.12 -12.74
N ALA A 121 14.75 20.61 -13.83
CA ALA A 121 14.70 21.20 -15.14
C ALA A 121 13.34 20.95 -15.80
N GLY A 122 12.37 21.81 -15.48
CA GLY A 122 11.28 22.16 -16.38
C GLY A 122 10.13 21.15 -16.47
N GLY A 123 9.00 21.55 -15.93
CA GLY A 123 7.71 21.16 -16.46
C GLY A 123 6.71 22.26 -16.17
N ASP A 124 6.22 22.93 -17.20
CA ASP A 124 4.85 23.47 -17.21
C ASP A 124 3.85 22.28 -17.15
N GLY A 125 4.03 21.38 -16.17
CA GLY A 125 3.42 20.06 -16.11
C GLY A 125 1.97 20.18 -15.66
N GLU A 126 1.10 19.37 -16.25
CA GLU A 126 -0.28 19.25 -15.80
C GLU A 126 -0.28 18.30 -14.58
N THR A 127 -0.88 18.73 -13.48
CA THR A 127 -1.14 17.86 -12.33
C THR A 127 -2.57 17.36 -12.45
N LEU A 128 -2.74 16.04 -12.45
CA LEU A 128 -4.07 15.45 -12.36
C LEU A 128 -4.54 15.50 -10.91
N VAL A 129 -5.55 16.30 -10.64
CA VAL A 129 -6.19 16.39 -9.33
C VAL A 129 -7.40 15.46 -9.33
N ALA A 130 -7.48 14.60 -8.33
CA ALA A 130 -8.56 13.65 -8.18
C ALA A 130 -9.18 13.75 -6.79
N HIS A 131 -10.50 13.90 -6.74
CA HIS A 131 -11.26 13.94 -5.49
C HIS A 131 -11.76 12.55 -5.14
N SER A 132 -11.50 12.12 -3.92
CA SER A 132 -11.87 10.81 -3.39
C SER A 132 -12.99 10.95 -2.36
N SER A 133 -13.96 10.04 -2.45
CA SER A 133 -15.06 9.89 -1.48
C SER A 133 -14.62 9.27 -0.15
N ARG A 134 -13.32 8.93 0.02
CA ARG A 134 -12.81 8.39 1.28
C ARG A 134 -12.77 9.47 2.35
N GLY A 135 -13.13 9.03 3.57
CA GLY A 135 -13.26 9.90 4.72
C GLY A 135 -14.63 10.55 4.84
N GLU A 136 -14.80 11.37 5.87
CA GLU A 136 -16.03 12.14 6.11
C GLU A 136 -15.67 13.62 6.29
N ASP A 137 -16.49 14.52 5.76
CA ASP A 137 -16.38 15.97 6.05
C ASP A 137 -16.98 16.26 7.44
N ASP A 138 -16.19 15.99 8.49
CA ASP A 138 -16.58 16.19 9.89
C ASP A 138 -15.45 16.78 10.75
N GLU A 139 -15.72 17.00 12.05
CA GLU A 139 -14.76 17.62 12.98
C GLU A 139 -13.53 16.74 13.31
N TYR A 140 -13.54 15.46 12.95
CA TYR A 140 -12.47 14.50 13.24
C TYR A 140 -11.56 14.27 12.04
N HIS A 141 -12.01 14.60 10.84
CA HIS A 141 -11.24 14.48 9.61
C HIS A 141 -10.74 15.84 9.14
N ARG A 142 -9.67 15.81 8.37
CA ARG A 142 -9.07 16.99 7.75
C ARG A 142 -8.92 16.72 6.27
N LEU A 143 -9.25 17.69 5.44
CA LEU A 143 -8.98 17.63 4.02
C LEU A 143 -7.46 17.62 3.83
N ALA A 144 -6.96 16.65 3.08
CA ALA A 144 -5.54 16.43 2.88
C ALA A 144 -5.26 16.02 1.44
N ALA A 145 -4.03 16.29 1.00
CA ALA A 145 -3.51 15.91 -0.30
C ALA A 145 -2.49 14.79 -0.15
N PHE A 146 -2.64 13.75 -0.97
CA PHE A 146 -1.63 12.73 -1.25
C PHE A 146 -1.09 12.99 -2.67
N GLU A 147 0.12 13.50 -2.74
CA GLU A 147 0.77 13.95 -3.98
C GLU A 147 1.79 12.91 -4.42
N LEU A 148 1.61 12.38 -5.63
CA LEU A 148 2.50 11.42 -6.27
C LEU A 148 3.18 12.08 -7.46
N GLU A 149 4.49 11.89 -7.55
CA GLU A 149 5.34 12.28 -8.68
C GLU A 149 6.06 11.04 -9.22
N VAL A 150 5.97 10.81 -10.53
CA VAL A 150 6.76 9.78 -11.23
C VAL A 150 8.16 10.34 -11.46
N VAL A 151 9.19 9.60 -11.04
CA VAL A 151 10.59 10.04 -11.12
C VAL A 151 11.44 9.03 -11.90
N ASP A 152 12.39 9.54 -12.69
CA ASP A 152 13.24 8.68 -13.55
C ASP A 152 14.16 7.76 -12.72
N GLU A 153 14.74 8.29 -11.63
CA GLU A 153 15.63 7.55 -10.74
C GLU A 153 15.68 8.20 -9.34
N PRO A 154 15.96 7.42 -8.27
CA PRO A 154 16.29 7.99 -6.96
C PRO A 154 17.47 8.96 -7.10
N SER A 155 17.28 10.22 -6.71
CA SER A 155 18.36 11.20 -6.72
C SER A 155 19.38 10.89 -5.61
N ASP A 156 20.67 10.85 -5.96
CA ASP A 156 21.78 10.65 -5.01
C ASP A 156 21.94 11.81 -3.98
N ASP A 157 21.23 12.93 -4.19
CA ASP A 157 21.46 14.21 -3.49
C ASP A 157 20.35 14.62 -2.50
N GLU A 158 19.20 13.94 -2.47
CA GLU A 158 18.10 14.23 -1.54
C GLU A 158 17.91 13.06 -0.59
N ASP A 159 18.38 13.22 0.65
CA ASP A 159 18.22 12.30 1.80
C ASP A 159 18.20 10.81 1.41
N ASP A 160 19.36 10.11 1.50
CA ASP A 160 19.56 8.63 1.37
C ASP A 160 18.40 7.77 1.93
N VAL A 161 17.24 7.75 1.28
CA VAL A 161 16.08 6.96 1.62
C VAL A 161 15.98 5.94 0.52
N ASP A 162 16.46 4.73 0.84
CA ASP A 162 16.28 3.57 -0.03
C ASP A 162 14.79 3.47 -0.43
N PRO A 163 14.48 3.34 -1.73
CA PRO A 163 13.11 3.22 -2.19
C PRO A 163 12.43 2.05 -1.50
N GLN A 164 11.21 2.26 -1.03
CA GLN A 164 10.38 1.20 -0.51
C GLN A 164 9.86 0.36 -1.69
N HIS A 165 10.48 -0.79 -1.92
CA HIS A 165 10.00 -1.77 -2.89
C HIS A 165 8.65 -2.33 -2.46
N VAL A 166 7.63 -2.12 -3.30
CA VAL A 166 6.26 -2.62 -3.08
C VAL A 166 5.87 -3.59 -4.21
N ILE A 167 5.18 -4.67 -3.84
CA ILE A 167 4.58 -5.61 -4.79
C ILE A 167 3.09 -5.31 -4.96
N THR A 168 2.47 -5.79 -6.03
CA THR A 168 1.04 -5.53 -6.32
C THR A 168 0.13 -5.83 -5.14
N GLU A 169 0.32 -6.95 -4.44
CA GLU A 169 -0.52 -7.29 -3.28
C GLU A 169 -0.37 -6.34 -2.09
N GLN A 170 0.80 -5.70 -1.93
CA GLN A 170 1.02 -4.67 -0.92
C GLN A 170 0.46 -3.33 -1.37
N LEU A 171 0.64 -2.98 -2.65
CA LEU A 171 0.11 -1.77 -3.26
C LEU A 171 -1.41 -1.70 -3.15
N LEU A 172 -2.13 -2.80 -3.45
CA LEU A 172 -3.60 -2.85 -3.33
C LEU A 172 -4.13 -2.63 -1.90
N ARG A 173 -3.27 -2.65 -0.88
CA ARG A 173 -3.62 -2.37 0.53
C ARG A 173 -3.30 -0.95 0.94
N PHE A 174 -2.59 -0.21 0.09
CA PHE A 174 -2.32 1.20 0.26
C PHE A 174 -3.13 1.95 -0.79
N GLU A 175 -4.41 2.16 -0.49
CA GLU A 175 -5.44 2.61 -1.43
C GLU A 175 -5.05 3.92 -2.13
N GLN A 176 -4.45 4.87 -1.40
CA GLN A 176 -3.99 6.13 -1.98
C GLN A 176 -2.84 5.92 -2.99
N LEU A 177 -1.84 5.10 -2.65
CA LEU A 177 -0.73 4.81 -3.57
C LEU A 177 -1.22 4.02 -4.79
N TRP A 178 -2.15 3.08 -4.60
CA TRP A 178 -2.80 2.35 -5.69
C TRP A 178 -3.50 3.31 -6.66
N ASP A 179 -4.42 4.13 -6.17
CA ASP A 179 -5.16 5.05 -7.04
C ASP A 179 -4.25 6.05 -7.73
N ALA A 180 -3.27 6.62 -7.02
CA ALA A 180 -2.37 7.59 -7.60
C ALA A 180 -1.53 7.00 -8.75
N ILE A 181 -1.00 5.78 -8.59
CA ILE A 181 -0.27 5.08 -9.65
C ILE A 181 -1.20 4.73 -10.82
N ALA A 182 -2.39 4.19 -10.53
CA ALA A 182 -3.35 3.83 -11.56
C ALA A 182 -3.79 5.05 -12.40
N LEU A 183 -4.05 6.18 -11.75
CA LEU A 183 -4.39 7.44 -12.42
C LEU A 183 -3.23 8.01 -13.24
N ALA A 184 -1.99 7.92 -12.73
CA ALA A 184 -0.81 8.36 -13.46
C ALA A 184 -0.64 7.58 -14.78
N ASP A 185 -0.78 6.25 -14.73
CA ASP A 185 -0.70 5.37 -15.90
C ASP A 185 -1.89 5.58 -16.86
N GLU A 186 -3.13 5.64 -16.34
CA GLU A 186 -4.34 5.81 -17.18
C GLU A 186 -4.32 7.12 -17.97
N HIS A 187 -3.80 8.19 -17.36
CA HIS A 187 -3.79 9.54 -17.95
C HIS A 187 -2.46 9.96 -18.58
N ASP A 188 -1.42 9.13 -18.51
CA ASP A 188 -0.07 9.44 -19.01
C ASP A 188 0.46 10.77 -18.43
N VAL A 189 0.32 10.93 -17.11
CA VAL A 189 0.77 12.11 -16.35
C VAL A 189 1.86 11.72 -15.35
N SER A 190 2.80 12.64 -15.12
CA SER A 190 3.88 12.44 -14.15
C SER A 190 3.53 12.92 -12.73
N ALA A 191 2.39 13.58 -12.55
CA ALA A 191 1.98 14.14 -11.26
C ALA A 191 0.48 13.93 -11.00
N VAL A 192 0.16 13.37 -9.85
CA VAL A 192 -1.21 13.15 -9.36
C VAL A 192 -1.36 13.72 -7.96
N ARG A 193 -2.44 14.47 -7.70
CA ARG A 193 -2.85 14.92 -6.38
C ARG A 193 -4.20 14.32 -6.03
N LEU A 194 -4.20 13.35 -5.11
CA LEU A 194 -5.44 12.84 -4.52
C LEU A 194 -5.85 13.73 -3.36
N GLU A 195 -7.08 14.23 -3.37
CA GLU A 195 -7.67 15.01 -2.28
C GLU A 195 -8.75 14.18 -1.57
N GLU A 196 -8.57 13.95 -0.27
CA GLU A 196 -9.53 13.20 0.54
C GLU A 196 -9.52 13.63 2.01
N TYR A 197 -10.56 13.25 2.74
CA TYR A 197 -10.67 13.50 4.17
C TYR A 197 -9.99 12.39 4.96
N ASP A 198 -9.08 12.74 5.87
CA ASP A 198 -8.36 11.77 6.71
C ASP A 198 -8.46 12.10 8.20
N ALA A 199 -8.68 11.07 9.02
CA ALA A 199 -8.76 11.18 10.48
C ALA A 199 -7.42 10.86 11.19
N THR A 200 -6.38 10.51 10.44
CA THR A 200 -5.08 10.07 10.98
C THR A 200 -4.20 11.27 11.33
N TYR A 201 -3.26 11.08 12.26
CA TYR A 201 -2.23 12.08 12.56
C TYR A 201 -0.84 11.41 12.66
N PRO A 202 0.14 11.78 11.82
CA PRO A 202 0.03 12.70 10.66
C PRO A 202 -0.95 12.20 9.59
N VAL A 203 -1.39 13.07 8.66
CA VAL A 203 -2.34 12.69 7.61
C VAL A 203 -1.83 11.50 6.82
N PHE A 204 -2.73 10.57 6.50
CA PHE A 204 -2.43 9.28 5.88
C PHE A 204 -1.49 8.36 6.67
N GLY A 205 -1.00 8.77 7.85
CA GLY A 205 -0.09 7.99 8.69
C GLY A 205 1.40 8.30 8.47
N SER A 206 2.23 7.90 9.43
CA SER A 206 3.64 8.34 9.50
C SER A 206 4.58 7.76 8.44
N ASN A 207 4.11 6.82 7.62
CA ASN A 207 4.91 6.11 6.64
C ASN A 207 4.38 6.31 5.22
N SER A 208 3.58 7.35 4.99
CA SER A 208 2.96 7.60 3.69
C SER A 208 3.90 8.36 2.77
N ASP A 209 4.61 9.36 3.31
CA ASP A 209 5.68 10.06 2.59
C ASP A 209 6.87 9.14 2.32
N GLY A 210 7.49 9.31 1.16
CA GLY A 210 8.72 8.61 0.82
C GLY A 210 8.89 8.34 -0.67
N LEU A 211 9.89 7.52 -0.98
CA LEU A 211 10.14 7.01 -2.32
C LEU A 211 9.70 5.55 -2.40
N TYR A 212 8.92 5.21 -3.42
CA TYR A 212 8.42 3.86 -3.66
C TYR A 212 8.94 3.34 -5.00
N GLU A 213 9.25 2.05 -5.06
CA GLU A 213 9.51 1.35 -6.32
C GLU A 213 8.42 0.32 -6.57
N TYR A 214 7.79 0.40 -7.75
CA TYR A 214 6.82 -0.57 -8.22
C TYR A 214 7.10 -0.93 -9.67
N GLN A 215 7.27 -2.24 -9.95
CA GLN A 215 7.59 -2.77 -11.28
C GLN A 215 8.78 -2.10 -12.00
N GLY A 216 9.74 -1.56 -11.24
CA GLY A 216 10.93 -0.88 -11.76
C GLY A 216 10.74 0.60 -12.10
N GLU A 217 9.56 1.15 -11.81
CA GLU A 217 9.29 2.59 -11.84
C GLU A 217 9.33 3.17 -10.43
N TYR A 218 9.71 4.44 -10.32
CA TYR A 218 9.90 5.13 -9.05
C TYR A 218 8.86 6.23 -8.87
N TYR A 219 8.31 6.30 -7.66
CA TYR A 219 7.25 7.24 -7.30
C TYR A 219 7.62 7.95 -6.01
N ARG A 220 7.70 9.27 -6.05
CA ARG A 220 7.87 10.11 -4.87
C ARG A 220 6.49 10.49 -4.36
N VAL A 221 6.25 10.26 -3.07
CA VAL A 221 5.00 10.62 -2.40
C VAL A 221 5.29 11.69 -1.35
N ARG A 222 4.42 12.70 -1.33
CA ARG A 222 4.34 13.70 -0.27
C ARG A 222 2.89 13.86 0.17
N THR A 223 2.71 14.07 1.46
CA THR A 223 1.39 14.27 2.05
C THR A 223 1.33 15.59 2.80
N ARG A 224 0.19 16.26 2.72
CA ARG A 224 -0.03 17.52 3.44
C ARG A 224 -1.50 17.75 3.74
N GLU A 225 -1.76 18.44 4.85
CA GLU A 225 -3.09 18.99 5.11
C GLU A 225 -3.35 20.14 4.13
N LEU A 226 -4.58 20.22 3.61
CA LEU A 226 -5.05 21.34 2.80
C LEU A 226 -5.74 22.34 3.74
N GLU A 227 -5.36 23.62 3.65
CA GLU A 227 -6.05 24.68 4.39
C GLU A 227 -7.42 24.95 3.72
N GLU A 228 -8.50 25.00 4.50
CA GLU A 228 -9.84 25.45 4.05
C GLU A 228 -9.87 26.94 3.66
#